data_AF-A0A7K0DTR5-F1
#
_entry.id   AF-A0A7K0DTR5-F1
#
_cell.length_a   1.000
_cell.length_b   1.000
_cell.length_c   1.000
_cell.angle_alpha   90.00
_cell.angle_beta   90.00
_cell.angle_gamma   90.00
#
_symmetry.space_group_name_H-M   'P 1'
#
loop_
_entity.id
_entity.type
_entity.pdbx_description
1 polymer ?
#
loop_
_entity_poly.entity_id
_entity_poly.type
_entity_poly.pdbx_seq_one_letter_code
_entity_poly.pdbx_strand_id
1 'polypeptide(L)'
;MSEGGALGAAWELTRTRVAAVIERVGRVASEAIEESSAPLAHGLRETVAAEERGAAMARITSIAPEKAYPEQTFIVKGGQLHPVNTADGSKWEAIGAGNSGSRWAADPENVAVGVNNSGELTERAERMVTLNFKEGTTPGTVNKLGDYRWQVDRQLDGVNRLSSQEVLDNWQNVQRVGTAQRVAREEYAEELYERKLYEALEKDGRGELDGSPEEYAQQQVAAEMAKMRALHEQDLAGGGADRIGVLPDGSWSMGDKYVNSSLGSQWKQVRADLRSYAELLSRSGEGNKLMNVRWRVG
;
A
#
# COMPACT_ATOMS: atom_id res chain seq x y z
N MET A 1 51.76 -2.81 -10.75
CA MET A 1 50.42 -3.02 -11.32
C MET A 1 49.82 -1.64 -11.52
N SER A 2 49.47 -1.25 -12.74
CA SER A 2 49.06 0.12 -13.07
C SER A 2 47.59 0.38 -12.69
N GLU A 3 47.33 1.55 -12.10
CA GLU A 3 46.00 2.02 -11.65
C GLU A 3 44.93 2.03 -12.76
N GLY A 4 45.34 1.98 -14.04
CA GLY A 4 44.43 1.84 -15.18
C GLY A 4 43.71 0.50 -15.30
N GLY A 5 44.19 -0.57 -14.63
CA GLY A 5 43.57 -1.90 -14.72
C GLY A 5 42.26 -2.03 -13.92
N ALA A 6 42.20 -1.42 -12.73
CA ALA A 6 41.04 -1.53 -11.84
C ALA A 6 39.85 -0.69 -12.32
N LEU A 7 40.10 0.53 -12.80
CA LEU A 7 39.08 1.39 -13.39
C LEU A 7 38.51 0.82 -14.69
N GLY A 8 39.36 0.17 -15.52
CA GLY A 8 38.91 -0.54 -16.72
C GLY A 8 37.99 -1.71 -16.40
N ALA A 9 38.31 -2.49 -15.36
CA ALA A 9 37.47 -3.61 -14.92
C ALA A 9 36.11 -3.15 -14.35
N ALA A 10 36.08 -2.06 -13.57
CA ALA A 10 34.85 -1.49 -13.04
C ALA A 10 33.93 -0.95 -14.15
N TRP A 11 34.51 -0.34 -15.18
CA TRP A 11 33.76 0.16 -16.34
C TRP A 11 33.16 -0.97 -17.17
N GLU A 12 33.92 -2.03 -17.47
CA GLU A 12 33.41 -3.19 -18.21
C GLU A 12 32.35 -3.97 -17.43
N LEU A 13 32.49 -4.07 -16.11
CA LEU A 13 31.47 -4.69 -15.25
C LEU A 13 30.16 -3.88 -15.26
N THR A 14 30.26 -2.55 -15.19
CA THR A 14 29.10 -1.64 -15.25
C THR A 14 28.40 -1.74 -16.61
N ARG A 15 29.17 -1.73 -17.70
CA ARG A 15 28.65 -1.89 -19.07
C ARG A 15 27.92 -3.22 -19.25
N THR A 16 28.50 -4.31 -18.75
CA THR A 16 27.90 -5.65 -18.83
C THR A 16 26.58 -5.72 -18.05
N ARG A 17 26.52 -5.10 -16.86
CA ARG A 17 25.31 -5.05 -16.04
C ARG A 17 24.19 -4.22 -16.68
N VAL A 18 24.52 -3.06 -17.25
CA VAL A 18 23.55 -2.21 -17.98
C VAL A 18 22.99 -2.95 -19.19
N ALA A 19 23.82 -3.68 -19.94
CA ALA A 19 23.36 -4.48 -21.07
C ALA A 19 22.38 -5.60 -20.63
N ALA A 20 22.66 -6.28 -19.53
CA ALA A 20 21.79 -7.33 -18.98
C ALA A 20 20.43 -6.77 -18.50
N VAL A 21 20.41 -5.56 -17.93
CA VAL A 21 19.17 -4.87 -17.53
C VAL A 21 18.35 -4.50 -18.75
N ILE A 22 18.98 -3.92 -19.78
CA ILE A 22 18.30 -3.55 -21.04
C ILE A 22 17.68 -4.78 -21.72
N GLU A 23 18.39 -5.90 -21.77
CA GLU A 23 17.87 -7.13 -22.35
C GLU A 23 16.67 -7.69 -21.55
N ARG A 24 16.75 -7.64 -20.22
CA ARG A 24 15.66 -8.08 -19.33
C ARG A 24 14.43 -7.20 -19.49
N VAL A 25 14.60 -5.87 -19.54
CA VAL A 25 13.50 -4.92 -19.79
C VAL A 25 12.89 -5.13 -21.17
N GLY A 26 13.71 -5.35 -22.20
CA GLY A 26 13.23 -5.64 -23.55
C GLY A 26 12.42 -6.93 -23.62
N ARG A 27 12.83 -7.98 -22.90
CA ARG A 27 12.10 -9.26 -22.84
C ARG A 27 10.75 -9.12 -22.13
N VAL A 28 10.73 -8.45 -20.98
CA VAL A 28 9.50 -8.18 -20.22
C VAL A 28 8.53 -7.31 -21.03
N ALA A 29 9.04 -6.32 -21.77
CA ALA A 29 8.22 -5.49 -22.65
C ALA A 29 7.63 -6.29 -23.83
N SER A 30 8.42 -7.15 -24.48
CA SER A 30 7.92 -8.03 -25.55
C SER A 30 6.89 -9.05 -25.06
N GLU A 31 7.13 -9.68 -23.91
CA GLU A 31 6.19 -10.62 -23.28
C GLU A 31 4.88 -9.92 -22.89
N ALA A 32 4.94 -8.70 -22.35
CA ALA A 32 3.76 -7.90 -22.04
C ALA A 32 2.98 -7.44 -23.29
N ILE A 33 3.67 -7.18 -24.39
CA ILE A 33 3.05 -6.81 -25.68
C ILE A 33 2.37 -8.04 -26.30
N GLU A 34 2.99 -9.22 -26.26
CA GLU A 34 2.41 -10.46 -26.77
C GLU A 34 1.22 -10.94 -25.92
N GLU A 35 1.29 -10.81 -24.59
CA GLU A 35 0.17 -11.18 -23.69
C GLU A 35 -1.01 -10.19 -23.76
N SER A 36 -0.78 -8.89 -24.01
CA SER A 36 -1.86 -7.90 -24.09
C SER A 36 -2.58 -7.84 -25.44
N SER A 37 -1.97 -8.34 -26.52
CA SER A 37 -2.52 -8.21 -27.88
C SER A 37 -3.52 -9.30 -28.29
N ALA A 38 -3.62 -10.41 -27.55
CA ALA A 38 -4.61 -11.47 -27.81
C ALA A 38 -6.05 -11.16 -27.31
N PRO A 39 -6.28 -10.48 -26.17
CA PRO A 39 -7.63 -10.18 -25.68
C PRO A 39 -8.20 -8.82 -26.15
N LEU A 40 -7.36 -7.88 -26.60
CA LEU A 40 -7.77 -6.50 -26.95
C LEU A 40 -8.71 -6.42 -28.18
N ALA A 41 -8.71 -7.43 -29.05
CA ALA A 41 -9.62 -7.47 -30.20
C ALA A 41 -11.09 -7.79 -29.82
N HIS A 42 -11.32 -8.35 -28.62
CA HIS A 42 -12.67 -8.69 -28.14
C HIS A 42 -13.26 -7.58 -27.24
N GLY A 43 -12.43 -6.93 -26.41
CA GLY A 43 -12.88 -5.88 -25.48
C GLY A 43 -13.37 -4.60 -26.16
N LEU A 44 -12.78 -4.24 -27.31
CA LEU A 44 -13.16 -3.04 -28.08
C LEU A 44 -14.58 -3.08 -28.67
N ARG A 45 -15.21 -4.26 -28.77
CA ARG A 45 -16.61 -4.39 -29.20
C ARG A 45 -17.61 -4.19 -28.06
N GLU A 46 -17.18 -4.36 -26.81
CA GLU A 46 -18.04 -4.22 -25.63
C GLU A 46 -18.07 -2.78 -25.11
N THR A 47 -16.99 -2.01 -25.27
CA THR A 47 -16.91 -0.59 -24.86
C THR A 47 -17.84 0.31 -25.66
N VAL A 48 -18.03 0.03 -26.96
CA VAL A 48 -18.95 0.80 -27.82
C VAL A 48 -20.42 0.57 -27.42
N ALA A 49 -20.76 -0.59 -26.82
CA ALA A 49 -22.10 -0.88 -26.31
C ALA A 49 -22.37 -0.31 -24.90
N ALA A 50 -21.34 0.16 -24.20
CA ALA A 50 -21.45 0.80 -22.88
C ALA A 50 -21.70 2.31 -22.99
N GLU A 51 -21.18 2.98 -24.02
CA GLU A 51 -21.43 4.42 -24.27
C GLU A 51 -22.91 4.74 -24.55
N GLU A 52 -23.68 3.82 -25.15
CA GLU A 52 -25.12 4.02 -25.37
C GLU A 52 -25.97 3.92 -24.10
N ARG A 53 -25.41 3.41 -22.98
CA ARG A 53 -26.09 3.38 -21.67
C ARG A 53 -25.81 4.61 -20.80
N GLY A 54 -24.88 5.47 -21.21
CA GLY A 54 -24.48 6.70 -20.50
C GLY A 54 -25.54 7.80 -20.44
N ALA A 55 -26.66 7.66 -21.16
CA ALA A 55 -27.73 8.67 -21.17
C ALA A 55 -28.61 8.71 -19.91
N ALA A 56 -28.40 7.82 -18.92
CA ALA A 56 -29.22 7.76 -17.70
C ALA A 56 -28.58 8.43 -16.46
N MET A 57 -27.34 8.92 -16.51
CA MET A 57 -26.61 9.47 -15.34
C MET A 57 -26.68 11.00 -15.16
N ALA A 58 -27.59 11.70 -15.84
CA ALA A 58 -27.73 13.16 -15.74
C ALA A 58 -28.41 13.68 -14.45
N ARG A 59 -28.30 12.96 -13.31
CA ARG A 59 -28.87 13.40 -12.01
C ARG A 59 -28.03 13.03 -10.79
N ILE A 60 -26.72 13.28 -10.83
CA ILE A 60 -25.96 13.55 -9.60
C ILE A 60 -25.26 14.89 -9.82
N THR A 61 -25.95 15.95 -9.40
CA THR A 61 -25.50 17.33 -9.47
C THR A 61 -24.40 17.61 -8.44
N SER A 62 -23.29 18.15 -8.98
CA SER A 62 -22.36 19.11 -8.37
C SER A 62 -21.58 18.67 -7.13
N ILE A 63 -20.60 17.80 -7.33
CA ILE A 63 -19.27 18.04 -6.73
C ILE A 63 -18.37 18.36 -7.91
N ALA A 64 -17.79 19.56 -7.91
CA ALA A 64 -16.87 19.97 -8.97
C ALA A 64 -15.68 18.99 -9.01
N PRO A 65 -15.32 18.43 -10.18
CA PRO A 65 -14.26 17.42 -10.30
C PRO A 65 -12.88 17.91 -9.84
N GLU A 66 -12.73 19.21 -9.62
CA GLU A 66 -11.54 19.89 -9.10
C GLU A 66 -11.42 19.92 -7.56
N LYS A 67 -12.36 19.31 -6.82
CA LYS A 67 -12.38 19.29 -5.34
C LYS A 67 -12.27 17.91 -4.68
N ALA A 68 -12.40 16.81 -5.43
CA ALA A 68 -11.84 15.54 -4.96
C ALA A 68 -10.32 15.67 -5.08
N TYR A 69 -9.57 15.32 -4.04
CA TYR A 69 -8.10 15.47 -3.97
C TYR A 69 -7.46 15.43 -5.36
N PRO A 70 -6.90 16.54 -5.86
CA PRO A 70 -6.07 16.44 -7.04
C PRO A 70 -4.94 15.48 -6.65
N GLU A 71 -4.74 14.46 -7.48
CA GLU A 71 -3.55 13.61 -7.49
C GLU A 71 -3.54 12.42 -6.50
N GLN A 72 -4.66 11.70 -6.36
CA GLN A 72 -4.52 10.28 -5.99
C GLN A 72 -3.83 9.55 -7.14
N THR A 73 -2.53 9.37 -7.00
CA THR A 73 -1.71 8.66 -7.98
C THR A 73 -1.88 7.16 -7.79
N PHE A 74 -1.81 6.43 -8.89
CA PHE A 74 -1.80 4.98 -8.88
C PHE A 74 -0.50 4.50 -9.51
N ILE A 75 0.06 3.43 -8.95
CA ILE A 75 1.24 2.76 -9.49
C ILE A 75 0.85 1.34 -9.84
N VAL A 76 1.30 0.88 -11.01
CA VAL A 76 1.20 -0.54 -11.37
C VAL A 76 2.42 -1.26 -10.81
N LYS A 77 2.21 -2.18 -9.87
CA LYS A 77 3.28 -3.00 -9.27
C LYS A 77 2.82 -4.45 -9.15
N GLY A 78 3.65 -5.39 -9.60
CA GLY A 78 3.26 -6.81 -9.67
C GLY A 78 2.01 -7.07 -10.52
N GLY A 79 1.79 -6.31 -11.60
CA GLY A 79 0.63 -6.43 -12.48
C GLY A 79 -0.70 -5.94 -11.89
N GLN A 80 -0.69 -5.30 -10.71
CA GLN A 80 -1.87 -4.76 -10.06
C GLN A 80 -1.77 -3.24 -9.92
N LEU A 81 -2.93 -2.57 -10.01
CA LEU A 81 -3.05 -1.14 -9.73
C LEU A 81 -3.09 -0.93 -8.20
N HIS A 82 -2.15 -0.14 -7.69
CA HIS A 82 -2.05 0.22 -6.28
C HIS A 82 -2.28 1.73 -6.11
N PRO A 83 -3.20 2.14 -5.23
CA PRO A 83 -3.28 3.55 -4.85
C PRO A 83 -1.99 3.94 -4.11
N VAL A 84 -1.37 5.03 -4.53
CA VAL A 84 -0.22 5.61 -3.84
C VAL A 84 -0.73 6.33 -2.59
N ASN A 85 -0.28 5.89 -1.43
CA ASN A 85 -0.70 6.50 -0.18
C ASN A 85 0.30 7.60 0.24
N THR A 86 -0.09 8.86 0.03
CA THR A 86 0.69 10.07 0.35
C THR A 86 0.59 10.50 1.81
N ALA A 87 0.01 9.69 2.70
CA ALA A 87 0.03 9.92 4.13
C ALA A 87 1.48 9.89 4.65
N ASP A 88 2.14 11.04 4.62
CA ASP A 88 3.45 11.25 5.19
C ASP A 88 3.35 11.13 6.72
N GLY A 89 4.16 10.26 7.32
CA GLY A 89 4.24 10.08 8.77
C GLY A 89 4.65 11.34 9.54
N SER A 90 4.98 12.43 8.85
CA SER A 90 5.43 13.72 9.39
C SER A 90 4.33 14.72 9.74
N LYS A 91 3.07 14.54 9.31
CA LYS A 91 1.97 15.50 9.60
C LYS A 91 1.11 15.14 10.82
N TRP A 92 1.51 14.15 11.61
CA TRP A 92 0.71 13.58 12.71
C TRP A 92 0.97 14.19 14.09
N GLU A 93 1.91 15.14 14.21
CA GLU A 93 2.26 15.78 15.49
C GLU A 93 1.28 16.88 15.95
N ALA A 94 0.20 17.14 15.22
CA ALA A 94 -0.67 18.27 15.49
C ALA A 94 -2.15 17.91 15.74
N ILE A 95 -2.46 16.89 16.53
CA ILE A 95 -3.73 16.84 17.31
C ILE A 95 -3.41 16.23 18.68
N GLY A 96 -3.39 17.11 19.69
CA GLY A 96 -3.05 16.74 21.07
C GLY A 96 -3.91 15.61 21.62
N ALA A 97 -3.27 14.68 22.35
CA ALA A 97 -3.71 13.83 23.47
C ALA A 97 -5.16 13.31 23.60
N GLY A 98 -6.06 13.46 22.62
CA GLY A 98 -7.49 13.21 22.80
C GLY A 98 -8.28 12.72 21.59
N ASN A 99 -7.72 12.73 20.37
CA ASN A 99 -8.42 12.24 19.18
C ASN A 99 -7.44 11.55 18.22
N SER A 100 -7.20 10.26 18.45
CA SER A 100 -6.69 9.36 17.41
C SER A 100 -7.80 9.16 16.37
N GLY A 101 -7.51 9.48 15.12
CA GLY A 101 -8.34 9.25 13.95
C GLY A 101 -7.57 9.74 12.74
N SER A 102 -7.57 8.99 11.64
CA SER A 102 -6.88 9.42 10.43
C SER A 102 -7.42 10.80 10.05
N ARG A 103 -6.53 11.75 9.72
CA ARG A 103 -6.92 13.10 9.25
C ARG A 103 -7.92 13.00 8.10
N TRP A 104 -7.86 11.91 7.35
CA TRP A 104 -8.81 11.52 6.32
C TRP A 104 -10.24 11.28 6.82
N ALA A 105 -10.45 10.51 7.89
CA ALA A 105 -11.79 10.28 8.46
C ALA A 105 -12.33 11.48 9.27
N ALA A 106 -11.45 12.41 9.66
CA ALA A 106 -11.80 13.62 10.41
C ALA A 106 -12.05 14.86 9.53
N ASP A 107 -11.69 14.81 8.25
CA ASP A 107 -11.91 15.89 7.29
C ASP A 107 -13.36 15.83 6.77
N PRO A 108 -14.22 16.83 7.08
CA PRO A 108 -15.62 16.86 6.68
C PRO A 108 -15.86 16.69 5.18
N GLU A 109 -14.88 17.05 4.34
CA GLU A 109 -14.98 16.95 2.89
C GLU A 109 -14.76 15.51 2.39
N ASN A 110 -14.00 14.69 3.12
CA ASN A 110 -13.80 13.25 2.85
C ASN A 110 -14.94 12.36 3.37
N VAL A 111 -15.85 12.93 4.17
CA VAL A 111 -16.97 12.20 4.76
C VAL A 111 -18.07 11.92 3.73
N ALA A 112 -18.16 12.69 2.64
CA ALA A 112 -19.23 12.54 1.65
C ALA A 112 -18.88 11.58 0.49
N VAL A 113 -17.66 11.67 -0.05
CA VAL A 113 -17.22 10.88 -1.21
C VAL A 113 -15.76 10.45 -1.05
N GLY A 114 -15.36 9.37 -1.72
CA GLY A 114 -13.96 8.94 -1.78
C GLY A 114 -13.69 8.03 -2.96
N VAL A 115 -12.42 7.81 -3.25
CA VAL A 115 -11.98 6.92 -4.32
C VAL A 115 -11.91 5.48 -3.79
N ASN A 116 -12.59 4.54 -4.45
CA ASN A 116 -12.54 3.13 -4.11
C ASN A 116 -11.25 2.46 -4.64
N ASN A 117 -11.13 1.14 -4.48
CA ASN A 117 -9.94 0.40 -4.93
C ASN A 117 -9.74 0.34 -6.45
N SER A 118 -10.76 0.65 -7.25
CA SER A 118 -10.67 0.72 -8.72
C SER A 118 -10.37 2.14 -9.24
N GLY A 119 -10.31 3.14 -8.35
CA GLY A 119 -10.12 4.53 -8.77
C GLY A 119 -11.43 5.29 -9.00
N GLU A 120 -12.58 4.68 -8.73
CA GLU A 120 -13.89 5.30 -8.96
C GLU A 120 -14.34 6.10 -7.73
N LEU A 121 -14.89 7.30 -7.97
CA LEU A 121 -15.49 8.13 -6.92
C LEU A 121 -16.82 7.51 -6.48
N THR A 122 -16.93 7.20 -5.20
CA THR A 122 -18.08 6.55 -4.59
C THR A 122 -18.50 7.31 -3.33
N GLU A 123 -19.81 7.38 -3.05
CA GLU A 123 -20.33 7.94 -1.81
C GLU A 123 -19.86 7.14 -0.60
N ARG A 124 -19.62 7.84 0.51
CA ARG A 124 -19.32 7.21 1.80
C ARG A 124 -20.57 7.12 2.65
N ALA A 125 -20.64 6.09 3.48
CA ALA A 125 -21.71 5.95 4.47
C ALA A 125 -21.69 7.14 5.44
N GLU A 126 -22.84 7.78 5.64
CA GLU A 126 -22.97 8.90 6.58
C GLU A 126 -22.71 8.46 8.02
N ARG A 127 -23.22 7.26 8.36
CA ARG A 127 -23.06 6.67 9.67
C ARG A 127 -21.60 6.26 9.88
N MET A 128 -20.97 6.73 10.93
CA MET A 128 -19.60 6.37 11.31
C MET A 128 -19.56 5.32 12.43
N VAL A 129 -18.58 4.41 12.39
CA VAL A 129 -18.25 3.50 13.50
C VAL A 129 -16.85 3.79 14.05
N THR A 130 -16.66 3.62 15.36
CA THR A 130 -15.35 3.78 16.02
C THR A 130 -14.84 2.44 16.52
N LEU A 131 -13.70 1.99 16.03
CA LEU A 131 -13.04 0.77 16.49
C LEU A 131 -12.03 1.10 17.59
N ASN A 132 -11.94 0.24 18.60
CA ASN A 132 -11.01 0.43 19.72
C ASN A 132 -9.74 -0.39 19.47
N PHE A 133 -8.62 0.31 19.31
CA PHE A 133 -7.30 -0.29 19.21
C PHE A 133 -6.50 0.04 20.48
N LYS A 134 -5.60 -0.84 20.89
CA LYS A 134 -4.79 -0.70 22.09
C LYS A 134 -3.33 -0.57 21.71
N GLU A 135 -2.66 0.40 22.30
CA GLU A 135 -1.21 0.50 22.20
C GLU A 135 -0.55 -0.76 22.76
N GLY A 136 0.53 -1.20 22.11
CA GLY A 136 1.25 -2.38 22.55
C GLY A 136 2.08 -2.08 23.79
N THR A 137 1.94 -2.92 24.83
CA THR A 137 2.66 -2.79 26.11
C THR A 137 3.83 -3.77 26.25
N THR A 138 4.08 -4.59 25.22
CA THR A 138 5.13 -5.62 25.26
C THR A 138 6.49 -5.03 24.85
N PRO A 139 7.63 -5.67 25.19
CA PRO A 139 8.96 -5.16 24.81
C PRO A 139 9.14 -4.85 23.31
N GLY A 140 8.44 -5.57 22.43
CA GLY A 140 8.50 -5.34 20.98
C GLY A 140 7.66 -4.16 20.49
N THR A 141 6.81 -3.58 21.33
CA THR A 141 5.81 -2.56 20.97
C THR A 141 5.78 -1.34 21.90
N VAL A 142 6.32 -1.47 23.12
CA VAL A 142 6.53 -0.34 24.04
C VAL A 142 7.45 0.67 23.37
N ASN A 143 7.07 1.96 23.42
CA ASN A 143 7.73 3.07 22.74
C ASN A 143 7.62 3.09 21.20
N LYS A 144 6.69 2.34 20.60
CA LYS A 144 6.42 2.36 19.15
C LYS A 144 5.11 3.03 18.77
N LEU A 145 4.74 4.08 19.50
CA LEU A 145 3.46 4.77 19.29
C LEU A 145 3.32 5.34 17.87
N GLY A 146 4.41 5.87 17.30
CA GLY A 146 4.44 6.37 15.92
C GLY A 146 4.14 5.25 14.91
N ASP A 147 4.91 4.16 14.96
CA ASP A 147 4.71 2.99 14.08
C ASP A 147 3.31 2.39 14.23
N TYR A 148 2.78 2.39 15.47
CA TYR A 148 1.46 1.89 15.78
C TYR A 148 0.37 2.72 15.09
N ARG A 149 0.39 4.04 15.32
CA ARG A 149 -0.57 4.97 14.69
C ARG A 149 -0.51 4.88 13.17
N TRP A 150 0.70 4.97 12.62
CA TRP A 150 0.92 4.90 11.17
C TRP A 150 0.37 3.60 10.54
N GLN A 151 0.60 2.44 11.16
CA GLN A 151 0.08 1.17 10.63
C GLN A 151 -1.44 1.04 10.79
N VAL A 152 -2.02 1.51 11.90
CA VAL A 152 -3.49 1.49 12.10
C VAL A 152 -4.17 2.40 11.09
N ASP A 153 -3.68 3.63 10.93
CA ASP A 153 -4.26 4.60 9.99
C ASP A 153 -4.26 4.04 8.57
N ARG A 154 -3.13 3.49 8.10
CA ARG A 154 -3.06 2.89 6.76
C ARG A 154 -4.03 1.73 6.58
N GLN A 155 -4.16 0.87 7.60
CA GLN A 155 -5.07 -0.27 7.55
C GLN A 155 -6.53 0.17 7.53
N LEU A 156 -6.89 1.23 8.27
CA LEU A 156 -8.24 1.78 8.26
C LEU A 156 -8.55 2.54 6.97
N ASP A 157 -7.61 3.32 6.45
CA ASP A 157 -7.78 4.02 5.18
C ASP A 157 -8.04 3.03 4.06
N GLY A 158 -7.36 1.88 4.05
CA GLY A 158 -7.68 0.81 3.13
C GLY A 158 -9.10 0.27 3.31
N VAL A 159 -9.52 -0.03 4.54
CA VAL A 159 -10.91 -0.48 4.82
C VAL A 159 -11.94 0.55 4.35
N ASN A 160 -11.64 1.84 4.51
CA ASN A 160 -12.54 2.92 4.10
C ASN A 160 -12.55 3.18 2.58
N ARG A 161 -11.69 2.53 1.80
CA ARG A 161 -11.75 2.49 0.33
C ARG A 161 -12.59 1.32 -0.19
N LEU A 162 -13.10 0.48 0.71
CA LEU A 162 -14.03 -0.59 0.40
C LEU A 162 -15.46 -0.15 0.68
N SER A 163 -16.39 -0.61 -0.14
CA SER A 163 -17.81 -0.62 0.18
C SER A 163 -18.13 -1.69 1.22
N SER A 164 -19.28 -1.55 1.88
CA SER A 164 -19.72 -2.57 2.84
C SER A 164 -19.93 -3.94 2.19
N GLN A 165 -20.40 -3.98 0.93
CA GLN A 165 -20.54 -5.22 0.19
C GLN A 165 -19.17 -5.86 -0.11
N GLU A 166 -18.18 -5.08 -0.56
CA GLU A 166 -16.82 -5.60 -0.80
C GLU A 166 -16.20 -6.17 0.48
N VAL A 167 -16.37 -5.51 1.64
CA VAL A 167 -15.89 -6.02 2.93
C VAL A 167 -16.50 -7.39 3.24
N LEU A 168 -17.82 -7.52 3.07
CA LEU A 168 -18.54 -8.76 3.34
C LEU A 168 -18.15 -9.87 2.36
N ASP A 169 -17.99 -9.54 1.08
CA ASP A 169 -17.59 -10.45 0.03
C ASP A 169 -16.14 -10.92 0.24
N ASN A 170 -15.24 -10.02 0.61
CA ASN A 170 -13.84 -10.36 0.90
C ASN A 170 -13.74 -11.35 2.05
N TRP A 171 -14.51 -11.19 3.13
CA TRP A 171 -14.49 -12.16 4.22
C TRP A 171 -14.98 -13.56 3.84
N GLN A 172 -15.79 -13.68 2.77
CA GLN A 172 -16.28 -14.96 2.28
C GLN A 172 -15.32 -15.59 1.26
N ASN A 173 -14.71 -14.76 0.41
CA ASN A 173 -14.08 -15.22 -0.82
C ASN A 173 -12.56 -15.03 -0.85
N VAL A 174 -12.01 -14.07 -0.10
CA VAL A 174 -10.58 -13.79 -0.11
C VAL A 174 -9.87 -14.67 0.92
N GLN A 175 -8.87 -15.41 0.44
CA GLN A 175 -7.98 -16.20 1.27
C GLN A 175 -6.57 -15.63 1.24
N ARG A 176 -5.85 -15.75 2.36
CA ARG A 176 -4.43 -15.42 2.42
C ARG A 176 -3.64 -16.48 1.66
N VAL A 177 -3.06 -16.12 0.53
CA VAL A 177 -2.18 -17.02 -0.25
C VAL A 177 -0.71 -16.78 0.10
N GLY A 178 -0.37 -15.58 0.60
CA GLY A 178 0.98 -15.22 1.05
C GLY A 178 1.93 -14.82 -0.08
N THR A 179 1.54 -15.03 -1.34
CA THR A 179 2.31 -14.64 -2.52
C THR A 179 2.58 -13.14 -2.56
N ALA A 180 1.56 -12.30 -2.32
CA ALA A 180 1.71 -10.84 -2.34
C ALA A 180 2.72 -10.35 -1.29
N GLN A 181 2.66 -10.91 -0.07
CA GLN A 181 3.62 -10.59 0.98
C GLN A 181 5.04 -11.04 0.62
N ARG A 182 5.20 -12.21 0.01
CA ARG A 182 6.51 -12.73 -0.39
C ARG A 182 7.13 -11.84 -1.48
N VAL A 183 6.39 -11.57 -2.56
CA VAL A 183 6.84 -10.72 -3.68
C VAL A 183 7.22 -9.33 -3.16
N ALA A 184 6.36 -8.70 -2.36
CA ALA A 184 6.66 -7.37 -1.82
C ALA A 184 7.94 -7.34 -0.96
N ARG A 185 8.21 -8.41 -0.20
CA ARG A 185 9.42 -8.51 0.61
C ARG A 185 10.67 -8.76 -0.21
N GLU A 186 10.57 -9.58 -1.26
CA GLU A 186 11.69 -9.87 -2.17
C GLU A 186 12.08 -8.59 -2.91
N GLU A 187 11.13 -7.93 -3.57
CA GLU A 187 11.39 -6.69 -4.30
C GLU A 187 11.88 -5.56 -3.38
N TYR A 188 11.28 -5.39 -2.18
CA TYR A 188 11.76 -4.40 -1.23
C TYR A 188 13.19 -4.70 -0.73
N ALA A 189 13.57 -5.98 -0.57
CA ALA A 189 14.92 -6.33 -0.16
C ALA A 189 15.95 -6.02 -1.26
N GLU A 190 15.59 -6.21 -2.53
CA GLU A 190 16.40 -5.84 -3.67
C GLU A 190 16.60 -4.32 -3.74
N GLU A 191 15.51 -3.55 -3.68
CA GLU A 191 15.54 -2.07 -3.64
C GLU A 191 16.38 -1.57 -2.45
N LEU A 192 16.22 -2.19 -1.27
CA LEU A 192 17.00 -1.83 -0.08
C LEU A 192 18.48 -2.16 -0.25
N TYR A 193 18.81 -3.30 -0.84
CA TYR A 193 20.19 -3.69 -1.08
C TYR A 193 20.92 -2.67 -1.96
N GLU A 194 20.31 -2.21 -3.04
CA GLU A 194 20.90 -1.19 -3.92
C GLU A 194 21.21 0.10 -3.16
N ARG A 195 20.26 0.57 -2.33
CA ARG A 195 20.47 1.76 -1.48
C ARG A 195 21.61 1.56 -0.49
N LYS A 196 21.64 0.40 0.18
CA LYS A 196 22.68 0.09 1.18
C LYS A 196 24.06 -0.12 0.55
N LEU A 197 24.12 -0.65 -0.66
CA LEU A 197 25.35 -0.78 -1.41
C LEU A 197 25.90 0.60 -1.79
N TYR A 198 25.05 1.52 -2.23
CA TYR A 198 25.46 2.90 -2.51
C TYR A 198 26.01 3.59 -1.26
N GLU A 199 25.30 3.49 -0.13
CA GLU A 199 25.76 4.00 1.18
C GLU A 199 27.13 3.38 1.57
N ALA A 200 27.31 2.08 1.33
CA ALA A 200 28.54 1.37 1.65
C ALA A 200 29.72 1.83 0.78
N LEU A 201 29.49 2.03 -0.53
CA LEU A 201 30.52 2.53 -1.46
C LEU A 201 30.97 3.95 -1.08
N GLU A 202 30.04 4.81 -0.66
CA GLU A 202 30.39 6.13 -0.16
C GLU A 202 31.24 6.08 1.12
N LYS A 203 30.92 5.17 2.05
CA LYS A 203 31.69 4.94 3.28
C LYS A 203 33.08 4.39 2.99
N ASP A 204 33.18 3.43 2.08
CA ASP A 204 34.45 2.85 1.64
C ASP A 204 35.35 3.90 0.99
N GLY A 205 34.79 4.77 0.12
CA GLY A 205 35.52 5.89 -0.47
C GLY A 205 36.05 6.92 0.54
N ARG A 206 35.48 6.96 1.75
CA ARG A 206 35.97 7.77 2.88
C ARG A 206 36.88 7.00 3.85
N GLY A 207 37.09 5.70 3.65
CA GLY A 207 37.85 4.84 4.55
C GLY A 207 37.13 4.56 5.87
N GLU A 208 35.79 4.64 5.88
CA GLU A 208 34.95 4.46 7.08
C GLU A 208 34.37 3.05 7.19
N LEU A 209 34.70 2.15 6.26
CA LEU A 209 34.13 0.81 6.18
C LEU A 209 35.10 -0.26 6.66
N ASP A 210 34.63 -1.09 7.59
CA ASP A 210 35.30 -2.33 7.96
C ASP A 210 34.73 -3.48 7.09
N GLY A 211 35.51 -3.92 6.11
CA GLY A 211 35.15 -5.02 5.20
C GLY A 211 34.66 -4.53 3.82
N SER A 212 34.01 -5.41 3.06
CA SER A 212 33.54 -5.05 1.72
C SER A 212 32.19 -4.30 1.73
N PRO A 213 31.96 -3.37 0.78
CA PRO A 213 30.68 -2.71 0.59
C PRO A 213 29.49 -3.68 0.46
N GLU A 214 29.69 -4.80 -0.24
CA GLU A 214 28.68 -5.84 -0.43
C GLU A 214 28.30 -6.54 0.89
N GLU A 215 29.29 -6.93 1.71
CA GLU A 215 29.03 -7.56 3.01
C GLU A 215 28.28 -6.60 3.94
N TYR A 216 28.69 -5.34 3.98
CA TYR A 216 27.97 -4.31 4.73
C TYR A 216 26.52 -4.20 4.27
N ALA A 217 26.29 -4.08 2.96
CA ALA A 217 24.95 -3.95 2.40
C ALA A 217 24.06 -5.16 2.73
N GLN A 218 24.58 -6.37 2.57
CA GLN A 218 23.87 -7.61 2.92
C GLN A 218 23.49 -7.65 4.41
N GLN A 219 24.42 -7.28 5.31
CA GLN A 219 24.17 -7.27 6.75
C GLN A 219 23.10 -6.23 7.12
N GLN A 220 23.15 -5.03 6.54
CA GLN A 220 22.15 -4.00 6.79
C GLN A 220 20.76 -4.42 6.29
N VAL A 221 20.67 -4.97 5.08
CA VAL A 221 19.42 -5.50 4.52
C VAL A 221 18.85 -6.60 5.43
N ALA A 222 19.67 -7.56 5.84
CA ALA A 222 19.23 -8.63 6.73
C ALA A 222 18.71 -8.09 8.07
N ALA A 223 19.42 -7.12 8.67
CA ALA A 223 19.03 -6.51 9.94
C ALA A 223 17.72 -5.71 9.85
N GLU A 224 17.51 -4.97 8.76
CA GLU A 224 16.27 -4.22 8.52
C GLU A 224 15.09 -5.14 8.17
N MET A 225 15.28 -6.08 7.23
CA MET A 225 14.25 -7.03 6.82
C MET A 225 13.81 -7.96 7.94
N ALA A 226 14.66 -8.19 8.94
CA ALA A 226 14.33 -8.92 10.16
C ALA A 226 13.39 -8.16 11.10
N LYS A 227 13.29 -6.83 10.97
CA LYS A 227 12.40 -5.97 11.78
C LYS A 227 11.10 -5.62 11.06
N MET A 228 11.08 -5.70 9.74
CA MET A 228 9.95 -5.27 8.91
C MET A 228 9.03 -6.43 8.47
N ARG A 229 7.77 -6.10 8.18
CA ARG A 229 6.77 -6.96 7.53
C ARG A 229 6.03 -6.16 6.47
N ALA A 230 5.72 -6.78 5.33
CA ALA A 230 4.84 -6.16 4.35
C ALA A 230 3.47 -5.84 4.99
N LEU A 231 3.00 -4.63 4.78
CA LEU A 231 1.76 -4.13 5.34
C LEU A 231 0.62 -4.37 4.36
N HIS A 232 -0.36 -5.18 4.78
CA HIS A 232 -1.64 -5.24 4.08
C HIS A 232 -2.37 -3.94 4.39
N GLU A 233 -2.49 -3.03 3.41
CA GLU A 233 -3.22 -1.77 3.59
C GLU A 233 -4.70 -1.99 3.89
N GLN A 234 -5.22 -3.15 3.50
CA GLN A 234 -6.52 -3.61 3.93
C GLN A 234 -6.24 -4.93 4.64
N ASP A 235 -6.16 -4.91 5.97
CA ASP A 235 -5.90 -6.15 6.70
C ASP A 235 -7.02 -7.16 6.37
N LEU A 236 -6.65 -8.38 5.97
CA LEU A 236 -7.59 -9.44 5.64
C LEU A 236 -8.58 -9.73 6.79
N ALA A 237 -8.13 -9.61 8.04
CA ALA A 237 -8.99 -9.75 9.21
C ALA A 237 -10.02 -8.62 9.29
N GLY A 238 -9.68 -7.43 8.80
CA GLY A 238 -10.57 -6.28 8.62
C GLY A 238 -11.43 -6.32 7.35
N GLY A 239 -11.41 -7.41 6.58
CA GLY A 239 -12.22 -7.54 5.35
C GLY A 239 -11.55 -6.97 4.10
N GLY A 240 -10.23 -6.79 4.16
CA GLY A 240 -9.42 -6.40 3.03
C GLY A 240 -9.16 -7.47 2.00
N ALA A 241 -8.54 -7.06 0.89
CA ALA A 241 -7.96 -7.95 -0.11
C ALA A 241 -6.51 -8.34 0.24
N ASP A 242 -5.97 -9.41 -0.37
CA ASP A 242 -4.56 -9.83 -0.21
C ASP A 242 -3.62 -8.92 -1.03
N ARG A 243 -3.60 -7.62 -0.69
CA ARG A 243 -2.84 -6.57 -1.38
C ARG A 243 -1.88 -5.87 -0.41
N ILE A 244 -0.64 -5.68 -0.85
CA ILE A 244 0.36 -4.89 -0.12
C ILE A 244 0.34 -3.46 -0.65
N GLY A 245 0.41 -2.50 0.26
CA GLY A 245 0.44 -1.08 -0.08
C GLY A 245 1.70 -0.63 -0.82
N VAL A 246 1.62 0.53 -1.48
CA VAL A 246 2.76 1.19 -2.12
C VAL A 246 2.92 2.59 -1.55
N LEU A 247 4.16 2.98 -1.27
CA LEU A 247 4.53 4.30 -0.76
C LEU A 247 4.67 5.33 -1.90
N PRO A 248 4.71 6.64 -1.60
CA PRO A 248 4.86 7.69 -2.61
C PRO A 248 6.12 7.59 -3.45
N ASP A 249 7.16 6.96 -2.93
CA ASP A 249 8.41 6.70 -3.63
C ASP A 249 8.36 5.43 -4.52
N GLY A 250 7.21 4.77 -4.62
CA GLY A 250 7.01 3.54 -5.39
C GLY A 250 7.47 2.26 -4.67
N SER A 251 8.03 2.37 -3.47
CA SER A 251 8.45 1.20 -2.70
C SER A 251 7.26 0.50 -2.04
N TRP A 252 7.42 -0.79 -1.74
CA TRP A 252 6.38 -1.52 -1.01
C TRP A 252 6.23 -0.99 0.41
N SER A 253 4.98 -0.89 0.87
CA SER A 253 4.67 -0.48 2.24
C SER A 253 5.11 -1.57 3.23
N MET A 254 6.15 -1.25 4.00
CA MET A 254 6.71 -2.10 5.04
C MET A 254 6.44 -1.47 6.42
N GLY A 255 6.07 -2.28 7.40
CA GLY A 255 5.82 -1.85 8.78
C GLY A 255 6.61 -2.66 9.79
N ASP A 256 6.70 -2.15 11.02
CA ASP A 256 7.32 -2.87 12.13
C ASP A 256 6.60 -4.19 12.39
N LYS A 257 7.36 -5.30 12.45
CA LYS A 257 6.79 -6.65 12.54
C LYS A 257 5.99 -6.90 13.83
N TYR A 258 6.41 -6.30 14.94
CA TYR A 258 5.80 -6.55 16.24
C TYR A 258 4.50 -5.77 16.35
N VAL A 259 4.50 -4.52 15.87
CA VAL A 259 3.30 -3.72 15.71
C VAL A 259 2.32 -4.41 14.77
N ASN A 260 2.75 -4.83 13.57
CA ASN A 260 1.88 -5.52 12.61
C ASN A 260 1.25 -6.80 13.20
N SER A 261 2.05 -7.60 13.93
CA SER A 261 1.53 -8.78 14.63
C SER A 261 0.52 -8.45 15.74
N SER A 262 0.73 -7.35 16.46
CA SER A 262 -0.22 -6.85 17.47
C SER A 262 -1.53 -6.44 16.81
N LEU A 263 -1.46 -5.65 15.72
CA LEU A 263 -2.63 -5.19 14.97
C LEU A 263 -3.44 -6.35 14.39
N GLY A 264 -2.79 -7.35 13.80
CA GLY A 264 -3.49 -8.52 13.28
C GLY A 264 -4.26 -9.29 14.37
N SER A 265 -3.81 -9.23 15.63
CA SER A 265 -4.55 -9.82 16.76
C SER A 265 -5.72 -8.95 17.19
N GLN A 266 -5.57 -7.63 17.13
CA GLN A 266 -6.61 -6.67 17.48
C GLN A 266 -7.73 -6.61 16.44
N TRP A 267 -7.40 -6.71 15.15
CA TRP A 267 -8.40 -6.83 14.09
C TRP A 267 -9.38 -7.97 14.35
N LYS A 268 -8.91 -9.12 14.85
CA LYS A 268 -9.79 -10.24 15.21
C LYS A 268 -10.78 -9.88 16.32
N GLN A 269 -10.41 -8.99 17.24
CA GLN A 269 -11.27 -8.52 18.32
C GLN A 269 -12.31 -7.53 17.81
N VAL A 270 -11.90 -6.56 16.99
CA VAL A 270 -12.80 -5.52 16.44
C VAL A 270 -13.58 -5.96 15.19
N ARG A 271 -13.26 -7.14 14.63
CA ARG A 271 -13.92 -7.70 13.43
C ARG A 271 -15.44 -7.83 13.60
N ALA A 272 -15.91 -8.21 14.78
CA ALA A 272 -17.33 -8.37 15.04
C ALA A 272 -18.10 -7.04 14.91
N ASP A 273 -17.51 -5.96 15.42
CA ASP A 273 -18.08 -4.62 15.34
C ASP A 273 -18.08 -4.12 13.89
N LEU A 274 -16.95 -4.28 13.19
CA LEU A 274 -16.83 -3.90 11.79
C LEU A 274 -17.82 -4.68 10.90
N ARG A 275 -17.97 -5.98 11.16
CA ARG A 275 -18.92 -6.82 10.41
C ARG A 275 -20.36 -6.42 10.66
N SER A 276 -20.73 -6.18 11.91
CA SER A 276 -22.08 -5.74 12.27
C SER A 276 -22.42 -4.40 11.59
N TYR A 277 -21.44 -3.50 11.49
CA TYR A 277 -21.57 -2.24 10.78
C TYR A 277 -21.73 -2.43 9.26
N ALA A 278 -20.90 -3.26 8.62
CA ALA A 278 -21.03 -3.56 7.18
C ALA A 278 -22.38 -4.21 6.84
N GLU A 279 -22.82 -5.19 7.64
CA GLU A 279 -24.13 -5.84 7.46
C GLU A 279 -25.30 -4.87 7.66
N LEU A 280 -25.16 -3.90 8.58
CA LEU A 280 -26.15 -2.85 8.76
C LEU A 280 -26.27 -1.98 7.50
N LEU A 281 -25.15 -1.48 6.96
CA LEU A 281 -25.14 -0.67 5.75
C LEU A 281 -25.78 -1.42 4.57
N SER A 282 -25.38 -2.68 4.37
CA SER A 282 -25.95 -3.54 3.33
C SER A 282 -27.48 -3.68 3.47
N ARG A 283 -28.00 -3.99 4.67
CA ARG A 283 -29.45 -4.10 4.92
C ARG A 283 -30.20 -2.78 4.78
N SER A 284 -29.53 -1.65 5.00
CA SER A 284 -30.10 -0.31 4.87
C SER A 284 -30.09 0.23 3.43
N GLY A 285 -29.63 -0.56 2.45
CA GLY A 285 -29.52 -0.14 1.05
C GLY A 285 -28.28 0.72 0.77
N GLU A 286 -27.34 0.80 1.71
CA GLU A 286 -26.06 1.51 1.60
C GLU A 286 -24.91 0.54 1.29
N GLY A 287 -25.23 -0.64 0.74
CA GLY A 287 -24.28 -1.72 0.44
C GLY A 287 -23.10 -1.29 -0.41
N ASN A 288 -23.37 -0.44 -1.40
CA ASN A 288 -22.42 0.08 -2.38
C ASN A 288 -21.63 1.30 -1.89
N LYS A 289 -21.98 1.89 -0.74
CA LYS A 289 -21.24 3.04 -0.20
C LYS A 289 -19.97 2.59 0.50
N LEU A 290 -18.95 3.44 0.43
CA LEU A 290 -17.69 3.26 1.14
C LEU A 290 -17.91 3.22 2.65
N MET A 291 -17.12 2.39 3.34
CA MET A 291 -17.12 2.28 4.80
C MET A 291 -16.71 3.61 5.45
N ASN A 292 -17.29 3.94 6.61
CA ASN A 292 -16.91 5.13 7.39
C ASN A 292 -16.47 4.71 8.80
N VAL A 293 -15.21 4.29 8.88
CA VAL A 293 -14.60 3.73 10.07
C VAL A 293 -13.53 4.69 10.56
N ARG A 294 -13.59 5.03 11.86
CA ARG A 294 -12.47 5.62 12.57
C ARG A 294 -12.00 4.67 13.66
N TRP A 295 -10.84 4.97 14.23
CA TRP A 295 -10.33 4.23 15.37
C TRP A 295 -10.11 5.14 16.56
N ARG A 296 -9.92 4.56 17.74
CA ARG A 296 -9.31 5.27 18.86
C ARG A 296 -8.39 4.38 19.68
N VAL A 297 -7.45 5.00 20.40
CA VAL A 297 -6.70 4.31 21.47
C VAL A 297 -7.65 4.09 22.66
N GLY A 298 -7.85 2.83 23.04
CA GLY A 298 -8.64 2.41 24.21
C GLY A 298 -7.81 1.86 25.35
#